data_AF-A0A4Y2NPS7-F1
#
_entry.id   AF-A0A4Y2NPS7-F1
#
_cell.length_a   1.000
_cell.length_b   1.000
_cell.length_c   1.000
_cell.angle_alpha   90.00
_cell.angle_beta   90.00
_cell.angle_gamma   90.00
#
_symmetry.space_group_name_H-M   'P 1'
#
loop_
_entity.id
_entity.type
_entity.pdbx_description
1 polymer ?
#
loop_
_entity_poly.entity_id
_entity_poly.type
_entity_poly.pdbx_seq_one_letter_code
_entity_poly.pdbx_strand_id
1 'polypeptide(L)'
;MFLINLFQATDEDSGSYGVVRYTAVNGPIAGNLRLDPVSGELTLLSGEGLDRERIPEYTLTVEARDDQGKGNRNMAEVHVILADANDNAPLFLQPRYDAVLNPDMRNFYEPLRVQAYDADGPGPNSDITYEIVNGNYQEKFLIDPQTGELSLQAPLVPNPETQDHGLPVITLTVRAHDQGVPVRFATVKVQVHNQEYLNRSISFIIPLSVKKASERRQELERGFSALTGAHVNLHSIAFHNSSTEK
;
A
#
# COMPACT_ATOMS: atom_id res chain seq x y z
N MET A 1 31.39 10.96 -2.55
CA MET A 1 32.25 9.86 -3.03
C MET A 1 32.26 8.81 -1.94
N PHE A 2 31.78 7.60 -2.24
CA PHE A 2 31.66 6.51 -1.27
C PHE A 2 32.64 5.40 -1.64
N LEU A 3 33.42 4.91 -0.67
CA LEU A 3 34.31 3.78 -0.87
C LEU A 3 33.49 2.49 -0.99
N ILE A 4 33.66 1.75 -2.09
CA ILE A 4 33.03 0.45 -2.29
C ILE A 4 33.98 -0.65 -1.83
N ASN A 5 35.24 -0.60 -2.27
CA ASN A 5 36.24 -1.61 -1.92
C ASN A 5 37.66 -1.07 -2.11
N LEU A 6 38.63 -1.76 -1.50
CA LEU A 6 40.06 -1.54 -1.69
C LEU A 6 40.69 -2.81 -2.24
N PHE A 7 41.13 -2.76 -3.49
CA PHE A 7 41.81 -3.89 -4.13
C PHE A 7 43.28 -3.94 -3.73
N GLN A 8 43.81 -5.16 -3.62
CA GLN A 8 45.23 -5.42 -3.43
C GLN A 8 45.68 -6.53 -4.39
N ALA A 9 46.72 -6.24 -5.15
CA ALA A 9 47.36 -7.15 -6.09
C ALA A 9 48.87 -6.97 -5.97
N THR A 10 49.59 -8.08 -6.06
CA THR A 10 51.04 -8.14 -5.87
C THR A 10 51.68 -8.90 -7.02
N ASP A 11 52.89 -8.49 -7.38
CA ASP A 11 53.73 -9.15 -8.37
C ASP A 11 55.15 -9.30 -7.78
N GLU A 12 55.76 -10.47 -7.98
CA GLU A 12 57.05 -10.83 -7.37
C GLU A 12 58.26 -10.34 -8.18
N ASP A 13 58.03 -9.78 -9.37
CA ASP A 13 59.10 -9.30 -10.23
C ASP A 13 59.82 -8.06 -9.68
N SER A 14 61.09 -7.90 -10.08
CA SER A 14 61.91 -6.76 -9.66
C SER A 14 61.72 -5.52 -10.53
N GLY A 15 61.89 -4.33 -9.93
CA GLY A 15 61.88 -3.07 -10.68
C GLY A 15 60.48 -2.68 -11.15
N SER A 16 60.35 -2.15 -12.37
CA SER A 16 59.04 -1.73 -12.90
C SER A 16 58.09 -2.90 -13.12
N TYR A 17 58.63 -4.09 -13.42
CA TYR A 17 57.86 -5.29 -13.70
C TYR A 17 56.98 -5.70 -12.52
N GLY A 18 57.45 -5.59 -11.28
CA GLY A 18 56.62 -5.86 -10.08
C GLY A 18 55.64 -4.75 -9.67
N VAL A 19 55.64 -3.59 -10.36
CA VAL A 19 54.78 -2.46 -9.98
C VAL A 19 53.39 -2.62 -10.61
N VAL A 20 52.44 -3.04 -9.80
CA VAL A 20 51.05 -3.23 -10.22
C VAL A 20 50.29 -1.91 -10.36
N ARG A 21 49.43 -1.82 -11.38
CA ARG A 21 48.43 -0.76 -11.57
C ARG A 21 47.05 -1.35 -11.82
N TYR A 22 46.03 -0.74 -11.23
CA TYR A 22 44.64 -1.02 -11.56
C TYR A 22 44.25 -0.27 -12.83
N THR A 23 43.78 -0.98 -13.85
CA THR A 23 43.65 -0.43 -15.21
C THR A 23 42.22 -0.33 -15.70
N ALA A 24 41.31 -1.17 -15.21
CA ALA A 24 39.92 -1.13 -15.64
C ALA A 24 38.96 -1.64 -14.56
N VAL A 25 37.75 -1.10 -14.57
CA VAL A 25 36.57 -1.68 -13.96
C VAL A 25 35.52 -1.87 -15.05
N ASN A 26 34.97 -3.07 -15.16
CA ASN A 26 33.96 -3.43 -16.16
C ASN A 26 32.69 -3.92 -15.46
N GLY A 27 31.54 -3.72 -16.12
CA GLY A 27 30.24 -4.19 -15.65
C GLY A 27 29.14 -3.12 -15.76
N PRO A 28 27.90 -3.44 -15.34
CA PRO A 28 26.71 -2.64 -15.63
C PRO A 28 26.75 -1.21 -15.08
N ILE A 29 27.45 -0.99 -13.97
CA ILE A 29 27.56 0.31 -13.29
C ILE A 29 28.95 0.93 -13.39
N ALA A 30 29.84 0.41 -14.23
CA ALA A 30 31.23 0.87 -14.32
C ALA A 30 31.35 2.37 -14.63
N GLY A 31 30.41 2.94 -15.39
CA GLY A 31 30.35 4.38 -15.68
C GLY A 31 30.11 5.28 -14.45
N ASN A 32 29.57 4.72 -13.37
CA ASN A 32 29.31 5.42 -12.11
C ASN A 32 30.48 5.30 -11.11
N LEU A 33 31.55 4.61 -11.50
CA LEU A 33 32.65 4.23 -10.62
C LEU A 33 33.96 4.93 -10.99
N ARG A 34 34.82 5.08 -10.00
CA ARG A 34 36.21 5.49 -10.19
C ARG A 34 37.12 4.50 -9.46
N LEU A 35 38.06 3.95 -10.20
CA LEU A 35 39.13 3.10 -9.69
C LEU A 35 40.43 3.88 -9.66
N ASP A 36 41.05 4.01 -8.49
CA ASP A 36 42.38 4.61 -8.39
C ASP A 36 43.45 3.62 -8.87
N PRO A 37 44.29 4.00 -9.85
CA PRO A 37 45.25 3.09 -10.47
C PRO A 37 46.43 2.73 -9.56
N VAL A 38 46.62 3.42 -8.43
CA VAL A 38 47.73 3.23 -7.50
C VAL A 38 47.27 2.54 -6.23
N SER A 39 46.26 3.10 -5.57
CA SER A 39 45.78 2.59 -4.29
C SER A 39 44.84 1.40 -4.44
N GLY A 40 44.22 1.22 -5.61
CA GLY A 40 43.17 0.21 -5.81
C GLY A 40 41.84 0.61 -5.18
N GLU A 41 41.67 1.88 -4.81
CA GLU A 41 40.44 2.39 -4.23
C GLU A 41 39.33 2.44 -5.30
N LEU A 42 38.26 1.68 -5.12
CA LEU A 42 37.07 1.73 -5.96
C LEU A 42 36.00 2.57 -5.27
N THR A 43 35.65 3.69 -5.88
CA THR A 43 34.71 4.67 -5.33
C THR A 43 33.49 4.87 -6.22
N LEU A 44 32.34 5.07 -5.59
CA LEU A 44 31.10 5.49 -6.24
C LEU A 44 31.14 7.01 -6.47
N LEU A 45 31.00 7.42 -7.73
CA LEU A 45 30.94 8.83 -8.15
C LEU A 45 29.54 9.39 -8.00
N SER A 46 28.53 8.65 -8.48
CA SER A 46 27.12 9.02 -8.47
C SER A 46 26.26 7.80 -8.17
N GLY A 47 25.21 8.00 -7.36
CA GLY A 47 24.18 7.00 -7.12
C GLY A 47 23.08 6.99 -8.19
N GLU A 48 23.14 7.86 -9.20
CA GLU A 48 22.11 7.94 -10.23
C GLU A 48 21.91 6.60 -10.95
N GLY A 49 20.65 6.14 -10.99
CA GLY A 49 20.27 4.88 -11.61
C GLY A 49 20.55 3.63 -10.77
N LEU A 50 21.13 3.76 -9.57
CA LEU A 50 21.16 2.69 -8.58
C LEU A 50 19.82 2.69 -7.83
N ASP A 51 19.11 1.59 -7.96
CA ASP A 51 17.75 1.40 -7.46
C ASP A 51 17.65 -0.08 -7.10
N ARG A 52 17.55 -0.37 -5.80
CA ARG A 52 17.59 -1.73 -5.28
C ARG A 52 16.33 -2.49 -5.67
N GLU A 53 15.19 -1.82 -5.69
CA GLU A 53 13.89 -2.34 -6.09
C GLU A 53 13.91 -2.80 -7.56
N ARG A 54 14.76 -2.17 -8.38
CA ARG A 54 14.99 -2.57 -9.77
C ARG A 54 16.07 -3.63 -9.94
N ILE A 55 17.26 -3.42 -9.38
CA ILE A 55 18.41 -4.34 -9.47
C ILE A 55 19.18 -4.31 -8.14
N PRO A 56 19.10 -5.36 -7.31
CA PRO A 56 19.69 -5.35 -5.96
C PRO A 56 21.20 -5.66 -5.94
N GLU A 57 21.72 -6.29 -7.00
CA GLU A 57 23.11 -6.74 -7.04
C GLU A 57 23.75 -6.53 -8.42
N TYR A 58 25.04 -6.22 -8.41
CA TYR A 58 25.85 -6.07 -9.61
C TYR A 58 27.14 -6.87 -9.50
N THR A 59 27.47 -7.61 -10.55
CA THR A 59 28.79 -8.21 -10.72
C THR A 59 29.67 -7.29 -11.57
N LEU A 60 30.84 -6.97 -11.04
CA LEU A 60 31.87 -6.18 -11.71
C LEU A 60 33.15 -6.99 -11.85
N THR A 61 34.02 -6.57 -12.76
CA THR A 61 35.37 -7.14 -12.90
C THR A 61 36.39 -6.03 -12.87
N VAL A 62 37.37 -6.14 -11.97
CA VAL A 62 38.50 -5.23 -11.84
C VAL A 62 39.74 -5.87 -12.48
N GLU A 63 40.43 -5.13 -13.35
CA GLU A 63 41.68 -5.55 -13.99
C GLU A 63 42.86 -4.86 -13.31
N ALA A 64 43.89 -5.65 -12.99
CA ALA A 64 45.20 -5.17 -12.54
C ALA A 64 46.28 -5.67 -13.50
N ARG A 65 47.31 -4.86 -13.70
CA ARG A 65 48.43 -5.15 -14.59
C ARG A 65 49.78 -4.83 -13.97
N ASP A 66 50.76 -5.67 -14.27
CA ASP A 66 52.17 -5.49 -13.93
C ASP A 66 52.85 -4.46 -14.88
N ASP A 67 54.17 -4.25 -14.73
CA ASP A 67 54.96 -3.29 -15.54
C ASP A 67 54.33 -1.88 -15.63
N GLN A 68 53.92 -1.34 -14.48
CA GLN A 68 53.24 -0.05 -14.37
C GLN A 68 51.96 0.05 -15.23
N GLY A 69 51.23 -1.05 -15.39
CA GLY A 69 49.97 -1.10 -16.13
C GLY A 69 50.11 -1.49 -17.60
N LYS A 70 51.28 -1.95 -18.04
CA LYS A 70 51.58 -2.23 -19.45
C LYS A 70 51.86 -3.70 -19.77
N GLY A 71 52.11 -4.53 -18.76
CA GLY A 71 52.43 -5.93 -18.98
C GLY A 71 51.23 -6.86 -18.77
N ASN A 72 51.46 -7.99 -18.10
CA ASN A 72 50.46 -9.04 -17.91
C ASN A 72 49.30 -8.54 -17.08
N ARG A 73 48.12 -9.14 -17.31
CA ARG A 73 46.90 -8.78 -16.61
C ARG A 73 46.39 -9.94 -15.76
N ASN A 74 45.77 -9.57 -14.64
CA ASN A 74 44.89 -10.45 -13.88
C ASN A 74 43.58 -9.72 -13.56
N MET A 75 42.53 -10.48 -13.27
CA MET A 75 41.20 -9.95 -13.00
C MET A 75 40.62 -10.51 -11.71
N ALA A 76 39.85 -9.68 -11.01
CA ALA A 76 39.07 -10.08 -9.85
C ALA A 76 37.60 -9.72 -10.04
N GLU A 77 36.71 -10.62 -9.65
CA GLU A 77 35.27 -10.38 -9.62
C GLU A 77 34.87 -9.67 -8.32
N VAL A 78 33.90 -8.77 -8.43
CA VAL A 78 33.40 -7.95 -7.31
C VAL A 78 31.89 -8.00 -7.33
N HIS A 79 31.30 -8.48 -6.24
CA HIS A 79 29.85 -8.45 -6.04
C HIS A 79 29.49 -7.21 -5.23
N VAL A 80 28.74 -6.31 -5.86
CA VAL A 80 28.20 -5.10 -5.22
C VAL A 80 26.74 -5.36 -4.89
N ILE A 81 26.42 -5.37 -3.60
CA ILE A 81 25.05 -5.53 -3.09
C ILE A 81 24.57 -4.16 -2.65
N LEU A 82 23.43 -3.70 -3.18
CA LEU A 82 22.83 -2.44 -2.76
C LEU A 82 22.17 -2.61 -1.39
N ALA A 83 22.50 -1.70 -0.47
CA ALA A 83 21.79 -1.58 0.79
C ALA A 83 20.40 -0.98 0.54
N ASP A 84 19.43 -1.46 1.29
CA ASP A 84 18.06 -0.96 1.25
C ASP A 84 17.95 0.43 1.88
N ALA A 85 17.16 1.29 1.26
CA ALA A 85 16.81 2.60 1.76
C ALA A 85 15.29 2.66 1.91
N ASN A 86 14.79 3.30 2.96
CA ASN A 86 13.35 3.46 3.14
C ASN A 86 12.82 4.53 2.19
N ASP A 87 12.62 4.17 0.92
CA ASP A 87 12.26 5.09 -0.15
C ASP A 87 10.92 4.82 -0.83
N ASN A 88 10.27 3.72 -0.47
CA ASN A 88 8.89 3.41 -0.82
C ASN A 88 7.99 3.57 0.40
N ALA A 89 6.73 3.92 0.15
CA ALA A 89 5.73 4.00 1.22
C ALA A 89 4.72 2.87 1.02
N PRO A 90 4.10 2.35 2.09
CA PRO A 90 3.12 1.28 1.95
C PRO A 90 1.99 1.69 1.01
N LEU A 91 1.59 0.80 0.11
CA LEU A 91 0.51 1.00 -0.85
C LEU A 91 -0.62 0.02 -0.59
N PHE A 92 -1.83 0.52 -0.30
CA PHE A 92 -3.02 -0.33 -0.17
C PHE A 92 -3.40 -0.98 -1.51
N LEU A 93 -3.79 -2.25 -1.46
CA LEU A 93 -4.20 -3.02 -2.65
C LEU A 93 -5.53 -2.54 -3.25
N GLN A 94 -6.34 -1.84 -2.46
CA GLN A 94 -7.61 -1.24 -2.90
C GLN A 94 -7.65 0.25 -2.54
N PRO A 95 -8.25 1.11 -3.38
CA PRO A 95 -8.38 2.53 -3.10
C PRO A 95 -9.37 2.84 -1.97
N ARG A 96 -10.25 1.88 -1.66
CA ARG A 96 -11.15 1.85 -0.51
C ARG A 96 -11.54 0.41 -0.21
N TYR A 97 -11.96 0.15 1.02
CA TYR A 97 -12.53 -1.13 1.43
C TYR A 97 -13.97 -0.94 1.92
N ASP A 98 -14.82 -1.91 1.65
CA ASP A 98 -16.22 -1.90 2.06
C ASP A 98 -16.47 -3.13 2.95
N ALA A 99 -17.16 -2.94 4.08
CA ALA A 99 -17.60 -4.01 4.97
C ALA A 99 -19.06 -3.81 5.33
N VAL A 100 -19.75 -4.92 5.61
CA VAL A 100 -21.16 -4.89 6.01
C VAL A 100 -21.28 -5.52 7.40
N LEU A 101 -21.96 -4.83 8.31
CA LEU A 101 -22.30 -5.36 9.62
C LEU A 101 -23.38 -6.44 9.50
N ASN A 102 -23.26 -7.47 10.32
CA ASN A 102 -24.32 -8.45 10.50
C ASN A 102 -25.58 -7.80 11.15
N PRO A 103 -26.75 -8.48 11.13
CA PRO A 103 -28.01 -7.87 11.56
C PRO A 103 -28.05 -7.49 13.04
N ASP A 104 -27.29 -8.18 13.90
CA ASP A 104 -27.20 -7.87 15.33
C ASP A 104 -26.11 -6.83 15.66
N MET A 105 -25.39 -6.35 14.63
CA MET A 105 -24.33 -5.34 14.71
C MET A 105 -23.20 -5.72 15.67
N ARG A 106 -22.97 -7.03 15.86
CA ARG A 106 -21.91 -7.57 16.73
C ARG A 106 -20.68 -8.00 15.96
N ASN A 107 -20.81 -8.24 14.67
CA ASN A 107 -19.70 -8.66 13.81
C ASN A 107 -19.91 -8.18 12.36
N PHE A 108 -18.90 -8.37 11.53
CA PHE A 108 -19.05 -8.25 10.08
C PHE A 108 -19.70 -9.50 9.49
N TYR A 109 -20.41 -9.35 8.37
CA TYR A 109 -20.93 -10.45 7.58
C TYR A 109 -19.82 -11.35 7.05
N GLU A 110 -18.78 -10.71 6.53
CA GLU A 110 -17.56 -11.33 6.06
C GLU A 110 -16.39 -10.65 6.78
N PRO A 111 -15.37 -11.40 7.21
CA PRO A 111 -14.17 -10.81 7.78
C PRO A 111 -13.55 -9.81 6.80
N LEU A 112 -13.33 -8.58 7.25
CA LEU A 112 -12.64 -7.57 6.47
C LEU A 112 -11.17 -7.52 6.88
N ARG A 113 -10.28 -7.63 5.90
CA ARG A 113 -8.85 -7.42 6.07
C ARG A 113 -8.36 -6.39 5.07
N VAL A 114 -7.85 -5.26 5.56
CA VAL A 114 -7.11 -4.32 4.69
C VAL A 114 -5.74 -4.90 4.40
N GLN A 115 -5.19 -4.59 3.22
CA GLN A 115 -3.88 -5.09 2.80
C GLN A 115 -3.12 -3.97 2.12
N ALA A 116 -1.88 -3.76 2.56
CA ALA A 116 -0.92 -2.91 1.91
C ALA A 116 0.36 -3.70 1.59
N TYR A 117 1.11 -3.19 0.63
CA TYR A 117 2.40 -3.73 0.19
C TYR A 117 3.42 -2.60 0.16
N ASP A 118 4.64 -2.90 0.60
CA ASP A 118 5.78 -2.00 0.49
C ASP A 118 6.84 -2.65 -0.41
N ALA A 119 7.44 -1.87 -1.30
CA ALA A 119 8.39 -2.35 -2.29
C ALA A 119 9.83 -2.45 -1.75
N ASP A 120 10.10 -1.82 -0.60
CA ASP A 120 11.41 -1.83 0.03
C ASP A 120 11.86 -3.25 0.43
N GLY A 121 13.13 -3.37 0.79
CA GLY A 121 13.75 -4.65 1.13
C GLY A 121 13.12 -5.28 2.38
N PRO A 122 13.18 -6.62 2.51
CA PRO A 122 12.62 -7.31 3.67
C PRO A 122 13.25 -6.80 4.96
N GLY A 123 12.39 -6.40 5.91
CA GLY A 123 12.78 -5.84 7.19
C GLY A 123 11.99 -4.57 7.51
N PRO A 124 12.51 -3.70 8.41
CA PRO A 124 11.76 -2.56 8.94
C PRO A 124 11.17 -1.61 7.88
N ASN A 125 11.85 -1.44 6.75
CA ASN A 125 11.39 -0.57 5.66
C ASN A 125 10.15 -1.14 4.94
N SER A 126 9.98 -2.48 4.94
CA SER A 126 8.81 -3.14 4.36
C SER A 126 7.80 -3.69 5.39
N ASP A 127 8.14 -3.66 6.68
CA ASP A 127 7.35 -4.26 7.76
C ASP A 127 6.16 -3.35 8.11
N ILE A 128 5.00 -3.68 7.54
CA ILE A 128 3.79 -2.85 7.65
C ILE A 128 3.07 -3.08 8.98
N THR A 129 2.70 -1.98 9.62
CA THR A 129 1.81 -1.93 10.78
C THR A 129 0.54 -1.15 10.44
N TYR A 130 -0.62 -1.67 10.87
CA TYR A 130 -1.93 -1.06 10.63
C TYR A 130 -2.52 -0.41 11.88
N GLU A 131 -3.21 0.72 11.70
CA GLU A 131 -3.94 1.38 12.78
C GLU A 131 -5.13 2.20 12.24
N ILE A 132 -6.13 2.44 13.09
CA ILE A 132 -7.25 3.33 12.75
C ILE A 132 -6.93 4.73 13.26
N VAL A 133 -6.71 5.68 12.34
CA VAL A 133 -6.30 7.05 12.68
C VAL A 133 -7.45 8.06 12.71
N ASN A 134 -8.62 7.71 12.15
CA ASN A 134 -9.78 8.59 12.16
C ASN A 134 -11.09 7.80 11.99
N GLY A 135 -12.21 8.38 12.42
CA GLY A 135 -13.56 7.84 12.27
C GLY A 135 -13.94 6.74 13.27
N ASN A 136 -13.04 6.35 14.18
CA ASN A 136 -13.29 5.34 15.22
C ASN A 136 -13.95 5.95 16.46
N TYR A 137 -15.20 6.39 16.32
CA TYR A 137 -15.95 6.97 17.44
C TYR A 137 -16.11 5.96 18.59
N GLN A 138 -15.84 6.41 19.82
CA GLN A 138 -15.92 5.59 21.04
C GLN A 138 -15.10 4.28 21.01
N GLU A 139 -14.06 4.21 20.17
CA GLU A 139 -13.16 3.06 20.06
C GLU A 139 -13.90 1.73 19.76
N LYS A 140 -15.00 1.79 19.00
CA LYS A 140 -15.82 0.61 18.72
C LYS A 140 -15.14 -0.39 17.78
N PHE A 141 -14.18 0.07 16.98
CA PHE A 141 -13.47 -0.76 16.01
C PHE A 141 -12.06 -1.03 16.46
N LEU A 142 -11.61 -2.26 16.22
CA LEU A 142 -10.22 -2.69 16.40
C LEU A 142 -9.68 -3.13 15.05
N ILE A 143 -8.40 -2.85 14.83
CA ILE A 143 -7.65 -3.42 13.71
C ILE A 143 -6.46 -4.17 14.28
N ASP A 144 -6.24 -5.39 13.80
CA ASP A 144 -5.03 -6.12 14.11
C ASP A 144 -3.84 -5.43 13.42
N PRO A 145 -2.80 -5.02 14.17
CA PRO A 145 -1.70 -4.23 13.63
C PRO A 145 -0.82 -5.00 12.64
N GLN A 146 -0.82 -6.33 12.66
CA GLN A 146 0.00 -7.17 11.78
C GLN A 146 -0.78 -7.70 10.59
N THR A 147 -2.04 -8.09 10.81
CA THR A 147 -2.86 -8.68 9.77
C THR A 147 -3.69 -7.64 9.02
N GLY A 148 -4.07 -6.53 9.66
CA GLY A 148 -5.02 -5.57 9.09
C GLY A 148 -6.47 -6.06 9.16
N GLU A 149 -6.75 -7.11 9.93
CA GLU A 149 -8.11 -7.60 10.17
C GLU A 149 -8.89 -6.62 11.04
N LEU A 150 -10.05 -6.19 10.55
CA LEU A 150 -10.95 -5.29 11.25
C LEU A 150 -11.98 -6.09 12.06
N SER A 151 -12.19 -5.71 13.31
CA SER A 151 -13.18 -6.31 14.20
C SER A 151 -13.90 -5.26 15.05
N LEU A 152 -14.95 -5.69 15.76
CA LEU A 152 -15.72 -4.86 16.67
C LEU A 152 -15.34 -5.18 18.13
N GLN A 153 -15.07 -4.14 18.91
CA GLN A 153 -14.84 -4.28 20.36
C GLN A 153 -16.15 -4.44 21.14
N ALA A 154 -17.23 -3.84 20.62
CA ALA A 154 -18.56 -3.92 21.21
C ALA A 154 -19.62 -3.79 20.11
N PRO A 155 -20.84 -4.33 20.34
CA PRO A 155 -21.94 -4.16 19.40
C PRO A 155 -22.22 -2.67 19.13
N LEU A 156 -22.41 -2.33 17.87
CA LEU A 156 -22.82 -0.98 17.45
C LEU A 156 -24.33 -0.82 17.63
N VAL A 157 -24.80 -0.92 18.88
CA VAL A 157 -26.22 -0.69 19.19
C VAL A 157 -26.49 0.81 19.07
N PRO A 158 -27.47 1.24 18.27
CA PRO A 158 -27.87 2.65 18.20
C PRO A 158 -28.27 3.11 19.59
N ASN A 159 -27.54 4.06 20.16
CA ASN A 159 -27.92 4.68 21.41
C ASN A 159 -28.77 5.93 21.09
N PRO A 160 -30.07 5.93 21.44
CA PRO A 160 -30.95 7.08 21.19
C PRO A 160 -30.53 8.34 21.96
N GLU A 161 -29.71 8.23 22.99
CA GLU A 161 -29.23 9.36 23.81
C GLU A 161 -28.01 10.08 23.21
N THR A 162 -27.22 9.44 22.36
CA THR A 162 -25.95 10.01 21.83
C THR A 162 -26.09 10.69 20.47
N GLN A 163 -27.31 10.84 19.93
CA GLN A 163 -27.56 11.24 18.53
C GLN A 163 -26.81 10.39 17.48
N ASP A 164 -26.28 9.24 17.88
CA ASP A 164 -25.62 8.30 16.99
C ASP A 164 -26.69 7.38 16.39
N HIS A 165 -27.49 7.95 15.49
CA HIS A 165 -28.68 7.32 14.90
C HIS A 165 -28.37 6.18 13.92
N GLY A 166 -27.21 5.53 14.02
CA GLY A 166 -26.79 4.52 13.07
C GLY A 166 -26.68 5.15 11.68
N LEU A 167 -25.62 5.94 11.48
CA LEU A 167 -25.27 6.40 10.14
C LEU A 167 -25.34 5.20 9.18
N PRO A 168 -25.94 5.36 7.99
CA PRO A 168 -26.03 4.25 7.04
C PRO A 168 -24.65 3.68 6.71
N VAL A 169 -23.62 4.53 6.81
CA VAL A 169 -22.22 4.20 6.60
C VAL A 169 -21.35 4.88 7.65
N ILE A 170 -20.50 4.10 8.33
CA ILE A 170 -19.39 4.60 9.15
C ILE A 170 -18.15 4.61 8.28
N THR A 171 -17.40 5.72 8.28
CA THR A 171 -16.17 5.83 7.49
C THR A 171 -14.96 5.88 8.42
N LEU A 172 -14.15 4.83 8.39
CA LEU A 172 -12.85 4.78 9.07
C LEU A 172 -11.75 5.24 8.12
N THR A 173 -10.71 5.86 8.68
CA THR A 173 -9.45 6.05 7.97
C THR A 173 -8.40 5.18 8.64
N VAL A 174 -7.92 4.19 7.88
CA VAL A 174 -6.89 3.25 8.32
C VAL A 174 -5.55 3.71 7.74
N ARG A 175 -4.51 3.71 8.56
CA ARG A 175 -3.13 3.98 8.16
C ARG A 175 -2.37 2.66 8.11
N ALA A 176 -1.59 2.47 7.05
CA ALA A 176 -0.52 1.50 6.97
C ALA A 176 0.79 2.27 7.01
N HIS A 177 1.70 1.90 7.90
CA HIS A 177 3.01 2.54 7.99
C HIS A 177 4.12 1.48 8.14
N ASP A 178 5.28 1.78 7.59
CA ASP A 178 6.48 0.95 7.79
C ASP A 178 7.08 1.19 9.18
N GLN A 179 8.20 0.52 9.46
CA GLN A 179 9.04 0.72 10.65
C GLN A 179 10.41 1.33 10.29
N GLY A 180 10.55 1.85 9.08
CA GLY A 180 11.79 2.43 8.56
C GLY A 180 12.05 3.83 9.11
N VAL A 181 13.19 4.40 8.73
CA VAL A 181 13.58 5.77 9.13
C VAL A 181 13.95 6.59 7.88
N PRO A 182 13.22 7.68 7.58
CA PRO A 182 11.99 8.15 8.26
C PRO A 182 10.83 7.18 8.03
N VAL A 183 9.89 7.11 8.98
CA VAL A 183 8.67 6.29 8.80
C VAL A 183 7.88 6.82 7.61
N ARG A 184 7.45 5.94 6.71
CA ARG A 184 6.53 6.26 5.61
C ARG A 184 5.21 5.57 5.81
N PHE A 185 4.16 6.16 5.24
CA PHE A 185 2.80 5.69 5.47
C PHE A 185 1.86 6.05 4.32
N ALA A 186 0.77 5.31 4.22
CA ALA A 186 -0.40 5.66 3.44
C ALA A 186 -1.67 5.49 4.26
N THR A 187 -2.77 6.07 3.77
CA THR A 187 -4.09 5.93 4.39
C THR A 187 -5.13 5.47 3.39
N VAL A 188 -6.08 4.64 3.84
CA VAL A 188 -7.23 4.20 3.05
C VAL A 188 -8.54 4.44 3.81
N LYS A 189 -9.62 4.64 3.06
CA LYS A 189 -10.98 4.73 3.59
C LYS A 189 -11.59 3.32 3.69
N VAL A 190 -12.14 3.00 4.85
CA VAL A 190 -12.98 1.81 5.05
C VAL A 190 -14.41 2.27 5.31
N GLN A 191 -15.35 1.82 4.49
CA GLN A 191 -16.77 2.11 4.65
C GLN A 191 -17.47 0.90 5.26
N VAL A 192 -17.98 1.08 6.48
CA VAL A 192 -18.73 0.07 7.21
C VAL A 192 -20.22 0.40 7.07
N HIS A 193 -20.93 -0.46 6.34
CA HIS A 193 -22.34 -0.31 6.02
C HIS A 193 -23.19 -1.10 7.01
N ASN A 194 -24.32 -0.54 7.43
CA ASN A 194 -25.33 -1.29 8.15
C ASN A 194 -26.29 -1.95 7.14
N GLN A 195 -26.38 -3.28 7.19
CA GLN A 195 -27.23 -4.05 6.27
C GLN A 195 -28.70 -3.66 6.33
N GLU A 196 -29.20 -3.26 7.50
CA GLU A 196 -30.58 -2.80 7.64
C GLU A 196 -30.84 -1.64 6.67
N TYR A 197 -29.88 -0.72 6.50
CA TYR A 197 -29.94 0.41 5.57
C TYR A 197 -29.72 0.02 4.10
N LEU A 198 -28.93 -1.01 3.82
CA LEU A 198 -28.77 -1.54 2.46
C LEU A 198 -30.06 -2.19 1.95
N ASN A 199 -30.87 -2.74 2.85
CA ASN A 199 -32.10 -3.46 2.54
C ASN A 199 -33.39 -2.64 2.73
N ARG A 200 -33.32 -1.36 3.14
CA ARG A 200 -34.55 -0.56 3.34
C ARG A 200 -35.25 -0.34 2.01
N SER A 201 -36.44 -0.92 1.89
CA SER A 201 -37.40 -0.53 0.87
C SER A 201 -37.84 0.90 1.14
N ILE A 202 -37.46 1.83 0.26
CA ILE A 202 -37.95 3.21 0.31
C ILE A 202 -39.42 3.18 -0.12
N SER A 203 -40.31 3.60 0.79
CA SER A 203 -41.74 3.68 0.52
C SER A 203 -42.11 5.08 0.06
N PHE A 204 -42.72 5.18 -1.13
CA PHE A 204 -43.27 6.42 -1.64
C PHE A 204 -44.78 6.40 -1.53
N ILE A 205 -45.37 7.39 -0.87
CA ILE A 205 -46.82 7.64 -0.93
C ILE A 205 -47.06 8.53 -2.15
N ILE A 206 -47.83 8.01 -3.10
CA ILE A 206 -48.22 8.72 -4.32
C ILE A 206 -49.74 8.86 -4.37
N PRO A 207 -50.28 9.99 -4.87
CA PRO A 207 -51.73 10.21 -4.96
C PRO A 207 -52.33 9.46 -6.17
N LEU A 208 -52.00 8.19 -6.34
CA LEU A 208 -52.50 7.31 -7.39
C LEU A 208 -53.12 6.06 -6.76
N SER A 209 -54.19 5.55 -7.38
CA SER A 209 -54.71 4.23 -7.00
C SER A 209 -53.69 3.14 -7.34
N VAL A 210 -53.73 2.01 -6.62
CA VAL A 210 -52.84 0.86 -6.87
C VAL A 210 -52.86 0.42 -8.33
N LYS A 211 -54.03 0.48 -9.00
CA LYS A 211 -54.17 0.18 -10.42
C LYS A 211 -53.40 1.17 -11.31
N LYS A 212 -53.62 2.48 -11.12
CA LYS A 212 -52.94 3.52 -11.90
C LYS A 212 -51.42 3.55 -11.63
N ALA A 213 -51.01 3.30 -10.40
CA ALA A 213 -49.60 3.21 -10.02
C ALA A 213 -48.93 2.00 -10.68
N SER A 214 -49.60 0.84 -10.67
CA SER A 214 -49.11 -0.37 -11.34
C SER A 214 -48.96 -0.20 -12.85
N GLU A 215 -49.93 0.44 -13.51
CA GLU A 215 -49.87 0.77 -14.94
C GLU A 215 -48.71 1.71 -15.28
N ARG A 216 -48.27 2.55 -14.33
CA ARG A 216 -47.19 3.54 -14.49
C ARG A 216 -45.87 3.14 -13.84
N ARG A 217 -45.67 1.85 -13.50
CA ARG A 217 -44.51 1.36 -12.75
C ARG A 217 -43.17 1.85 -13.30
N GLN A 218 -42.94 1.69 -14.61
CA GLN A 218 -41.66 2.08 -15.24
C GLN A 218 -41.41 3.60 -15.23
N GLU A 219 -42.46 4.41 -15.29
CA GLU A 219 -42.33 5.88 -15.17
C GLU A 219 -41.99 6.26 -13.73
N LEU A 220 -42.64 5.61 -12.76
CA LEU A 220 -42.38 5.83 -11.33
C LEU A 220 -40.97 5.40 -10.95
N GLU A 221 -40.52 4.22 -11.37
CA GLU A 221 -39.14 3.73 -11.17
C GLU A 221 -38.11 4.70 -11.74
N ARG A 222 -38.33 5.23 -12.96
CA ARG A 222 -37.48 6.27 -13.56
C ARG A 222 -37.49 7.57 -12.75
N GLY A 223 -38.67 8.03 -12.33
CA GLY A 223 -38.82 9.24 -11.53
C GLY A 223 -38.14 9.14 -10.17
N PHE A 224 -38.31 8.01 -9.47
CA PHE A 224 -37.65 7.75 -8.18
C PHE A 224 -36.15 7.56 -8.34
N SER A 225 -35.70 6.94 -9.44
CA SER A 225 -34.27 6.84 -9.73
C SER A 225 -33.63 8.20 -9.94
N ALA A 226 -34.30 9.09 -10.69
CA ALA A 226 -33.85 10.46 -10.91
C ALA A 226 -33.85 11.28 -9.61
N LEU A 227 -34.83 11.07 -8.73
CA LEU A 227 -34.94 11.79 -7.45
C LEU A 227 -33.88 11.37 -6.44
N THR A 228 -33.56 10.08 -6.37
CA THR A 228 -32.63 9.53 -5.38
C THR A 228 -31.18 9.52 -5.85
N GLY A 229 -30.94 9.63 -7.17
CA GLY A 229 -29.62 9.46 -7.76
C GLY A 229 -29.14 8.00 -7.80
N ALA A 230 -29.99 7.04 -7.43
CA ALA A 230 -29.71 5.61 -7.45
C ALA A 230 -30.70 4.87 -8.38
N HIS A 231 -30.35 3.68 -8.86
CA HIS A 231 -31.30 2.88 -9.65
C HIS A 231 -32.37 2.27 -8.73
N VAL A 232 -33.64 2.62 -8.96
CA VAL A 232 -34.78 2.20 -8.13
C VAL A 232 -35.67 1.23 -8.92
N ASN A 233 -35.90 0.04 -8.35
CA ASN A 233 -36.93 -0.89 -8.78
C ASN A 233 -38.04 -0.94 -7.71
N LEU A 234 -39.30 -0.79 -8.12
CA LEU A 234 -40.41 -0.98 -7.20
C LEU A 234 -40.50 -2.46 -6.85
N HIS A 235 -40.65 -2.82 -5.58
CA HIS A 235 -40.82 -4.22 -5.17
C HIS A 235 -42.31 -4.58 -5.05
N SER A 236 -43.09 -3.71 -4.40
CA SER A 236 -44.55 -3.84 -4.25
C SER A 236 -45.25 -2.49 -4.40
N ILE A 237 -46.53 -2.53 -4.79
CA ILE A 237 -47.43 -1.37 -4.81
C ILE A 237 -48.69 -1.77 -4.05
N ALA A 238 -48.96 -1.12 -2.94
CA ALA A 238 -50.05 -1.48 -2.04
C ALA A 238 -50.82 -0.22 -1.60
N PHE A 239 -52.04 -0.43 -1.08
CA PHE A 239 -52.79 0.64 -0.43
C PHE A 239 -52.08 1.04 0.87
N HIS A 240 -51.96 2.36 1.07
CA HIS A 240 -51.49 2.92 2.33
C HIS A 240 -52.71 3.25 3.21
N ASN A 241 -52.93 2.49 4.29
CA ASN A 241 -53.97 2.78 5.28
C ASN A 241 -53.40 3.70 6.37
N SER A 242 -53.81 4.96 6.38
CA SER A 242 -53.45 5.94 7.42
C SER A 242 -54.30 5.77 8.70
N SER A 243 -54.41 4.55 9.22
CA SER A 243 -55.23 4.24 10.40
C SER A 243 -54.36 3.87 11.59
N THR A 244 -53.51 4.79 12.04
CA THR A 244 -52.92 4.81 13.40
C THR A 244 -52.52 6.24 13.72
N GLU A 245 -53.50 7.07 14.09
CA GLU A 245 -53.32 8.20 15.00
C GLU A 245 -54.72 8.62 15.48
N LYS A 246 -55.06 8.18 16.69
CA LYS A 246 -56.08 8.76 17.56
C LYS A 246 -55.43 9.00 18.91
#